data_AF-A0A956L2H7-F1
#
_entry.id   AF-A0A956L2H7-F1
#
_cell.length_a   1.000
_cell.length_b   1.000
_cell.length_c   1.000
_cell.angle_alpha   90.00
_cell.angle_beta   90.00
_cell.angle_gamma   90.00
#
_symmetry.space_group_name_H-M   'P 1'
#
loop_
_entity.id
_entity.type
_entity.pdbx_description
1 polymer ?
#
loop_
_entity_poly.entity_id
_entity_poly.type
_entity_poly.pdbx_seq_one_letter_code
_entity_poly.pdbx_strand_id
1 'polypeptide(L)'
;AEVPYALQFRAERGRNYARVIRQLNAELGQPRRSEGQALVYLLTHGECQLPPDDVQQLASRAPIYGVYILPGGPLELPYLESLHRIHVIDAEAISHGRRAHKARQIIDDVQLDLEARSSGRSTTRGRIAGRRP
;
A
#
# COMPACT_ATOMS: atom_id res chain seq x y z
N ALA A 1 -11.58 4.22 -18.99
CA ALA A 1 -11.02 3.67 -17.75
C ALA A 1 -9.93 4.62 -17.28
N GLU A 2 -10.08 5.22 -16.10
CA GLU A 2 -9.06 6.10 -15.52
C GLU A 2 -7.81 5.26 -15.22
N VAL A 3 -6.67 5.62 -15.83
CA VAL A 3 -5.42 4.88 -15.65
C VAL A 3 -4.98 5.06 -14.19
N PRO A 4 -4.74 3.99 -13.41
CA PRO A 4 -4.27 4.14 -12.04
C PRO A 4 -2.97 4.96 -12.05
N TYR A 5 -2.98 6.06 -11.30
CA TYR A 5 -1.82 6.93 -11.19
C TYR A 5 -0.69 6.17 -10.48
N ALA A 6 0.27 5.68 -11.27
CA ALA A 6 1.42 4.94 -10.78
C ALA A 6 2.57 5.91 -10.49
N LEU A 7 2.75 6.26 -9.21
CA LEU A 7 4.00 6.90 -8.76
C LEU A 7 5.09 5.85 -8.69
N GLN A 8 6.08 5.97 -9.56
CA GLN A 8 7.25 5.08 -9.57
C GLN A 8 8.46 5.81 -9.00
N PHE A 9 8.90 5.37 -7.82
CA PHE A 9 10.16 5.82 -7.24
C PHE A 9 11.23 4.77 -7.52
N ARG A 10 12.03 4.99 -8.57
CA ARG A 10 13.25 4.23 -8.77
C ARG A 10 14.33 4.88 -7.90
N ALA A 11 14.82 4.14 -6.90
CA ALA A 11 15.95 4.59 -6.10
C ALA A 11 17.22 4.62 -6.98
N GLU A 12 17.45 5.72 -7.69
CA GLU A 12 18.66 5.92 -8.48
C GLU A 12 19.78 6.44 -7.58
N ARG A 13 20.76 5.57 -7.31
CA ARG A 13 22.01 5.81 -6.56
C ARG A 13 21.85 6.34 -5.13
N GLY A 14 22.12 5.46 -4.16
CA GLY A 14 22.43 5.80 -2.77
C GLY A 14 21.27 5.69 -1.79
N ARG A 15 20.94 4.45 -1.39
CA ARG A 15 20.42 3.92 -0.10
C ARG A 15 19.62 4.83 0.87
N ASN A 16 18.97 5.90 0.43
CA ASN A 16 18.23 6.77 1.34
C ASN A 16 16.74 6.49 1.26
N TYR A 17 16.33 5.33 1.78
CA TYR A 17 14.93 4.93 1.87
C TYR A 17 14.10 5.93 2.68
N ALA A 18 14.70 6.52 3.73
CA ALA A 18 14.10 7.59 4.53
C ALA A 18 13.72 8.81 3.66
N ARG A 19 14.58 9.22 2.72
CA ARG A 19 14.28 10.32 1.81
C ARG A 19 13.11 9.99 0.88
N VAL A 20 13.08 8.78 0.33
CA VAL A 20 11.99 8.35 -0.58
C VAL A 20 10.66 8.36 0.17
N ILE A 21 10.59 7.77 1.37
CA ILE A 21 9.34 7.72 2.12
C ILE A 21 8.88 9.10 2.59
N ARG A 22 9.81 9.98 2.98
CA ARG A 22 9.49 11.37 3.33
C ARG A 22 8.97 12.17 2.14
N GLN A 23 9.56 11.98 0.96
CA GLN A 23 9.08 12.61 -0.26
C GLN A 23 7.67 12.12 -0.63
N LEU A 24 7.43 10.81 -0.55
CA LEU A 24 6.10 10.24 -0.78
C LEU A 24 5.08 10.78 0.25
N ASN A 25 5.47 10.86 1.52
CA ASN A 25 4.66 11.45 2.58
C ASN A 25 4.27 12.90 2.28
N ALA A 26 5.23 13.72 1.83
CA ALA A 26 4.98 15.10 1.45
C ALA A 26 4.01 15.19 0.27
N GLU A 27 4.13 14.31 -0.72
CA GLU A 27 3.27 14.27 -1.89
C GLU A 27 1.84 13.78 -1.58
N LEU A 28 1.69 12.73 -0.76
CA LEU A 28 0.36 12.27 -0.30
C LEU A 28 -0.31 13.30 0.62
N GLY A 29 0.47 14.17 1.28
CA GLY A 29 -0.04 15.24 2.13
C GLY A 29 -0.55 16.48 1.37
N GLN A 30 -0.27 16.61 0.07
CA GLN A 30 -0.78 17.73 -0.72
C GLN A 30 -2.27 17.59 -1.00
N PRO A 31 -3.06 18.69 -0.99
CA PRO A 31 -4.45 18.67 -1.43
C PRO A 31 -4.57 18.14 -2.87
N ARG A 32 -5.34 17.08 -3.07
CA ARG A 32 -5.55 16.47 -4.40
C ARG A 32 -6.80 17.03 -5.05
N ARG A 33 -6.71 17.30 -6.36
CA ARG A 33 -7.86 17.73 -7.17
C ARG A 33 -8.87 16.61 -7.43
N SER A 34 -8.44 15.36 -7.29
CA SER A 34 -9.29 14.17 -7.44
C SER A 34 -9.69 13.63 -6.06
N GLU A 35 -10.94 13.22 -5.90
CA GLU A 35 -11.48 12.58 -4.68
C GLU A 35 -10.96 11.14 -4.47
N GLY A 36 -10.14 10.61 -5.40
CA GLY A 36 -9.62 9.25 -5.33
C GLY A 36 -8.69 9.00 -4.14
N GLN A 37 -8.93 7.90 -3.42
CA GLN A 37 -8.02 7.46 -2.35
C GLN A 37 -6.73 6.90 -2.95
N ALA A 38 -5.58 7.33 -2.41
CA ALA A 38 -4.30 6.78 -2.80
C ALA A 38 -4.12 5.35 -2.28
N LEU A 39 -3.39 4.53 -3.02
CA LEU A 39 -2.98 3.18 -2.65
C LEU A 39 -1.48 3.05 -2.85
N VAL A 40 -0.76 2.51 -1.86
CA VAL A 40 0.70 2.38 -1.92
C VAL A 40 1.09 0.90 -1.96
N TYR A 41 1.92 0.53 -2.93
CA TYR A 41 2.60 -0.76 -2.97
C TYR A 41 4.08 -0.57 -2.67
N LEU A 42 4.58 -1.22 -1.62
CA LEU A 42 6.00 -1.26 -1.28
C LEU A 42 6.59 -2.58 -1.77
N LEU A 43 7.29 -2.56 -2.90
CA LEU A 43 7.95 -3.74 -3.46
C LEU A 43 9.43 -3.73 -3.04
N THR A 44 9.84 -4.70 -2.23
CA THR A 44 11.20 -4.71 -1.68
C THR A 44 11.70 -6.10 -1.28
N HIS A 45 12.95 -6.20 -0.84
CA HIS A 45 13.51 -7.40 -0.20
C HIS A 45 13.40 -7.29 1.33
N GLY A 46 13.65 -8.40 2.04
CA GLY A 46 13.47 -8.48 3.50
C GLY A 46 14.40 -7.61 4.36
N GLU A 47 15.23 -6.75 3.77
CA GLU A 47 16.24 -5.95 4.51
C GLU A 47 16.04 -4.43 4.30
N CYS A 48 14.91 -4.01 3.73
CA CYS A 48 14.61 -2.59 3.50
C CYS A 48 14.26 -1.90 4.82
N GLN A 49 15.23 -1.21 5.40
CA GLN A 49 15.05 -0.46 6.64
C GLN A 49 14.44 0.91 6.33
N LEU A 50 13.19 1.11 6.76
CA LEU A 50 12.46 2.37 6.71
C LEU A 50 12.29 2.91 8.14
N PRO A 51 12.34 4.24 8.36
CA PRO A 51 12.02 4.82 9.65
C PRO A 51 10.56 4.51 10.03
N PRO A 52 10.27 3.87 11.17
CA PRO A 52 8.91 3.46 11.54
C PRO A 52 7.91 4.62 11.59
N ASP A 53 8.32 5.77 12.14
CA ASP A 53 7.47 6.97 12.23
C ASP A 53 7.06 7.49 10.85
N ASP A 54 7.98 7.44 9.87
CA ASP A 54 7.69 7.85 8.49
C ASP A 54 6.70 6.87 7.84
N VAL A 55 6.80 5.56 8.12
CA VAL A 55 5.86 4.53 7.62
C VAL A 55 4.49 4.69 8.26
N GLN A 56 4.43 4.93 9.58
CA GLN A 56 3.19 5.15 10.30
C GLN A 56 2.45 6.39 9.79
N GLN A 57 3.19 7.47 9.54
CA GLN A 57 2.64 8.69 8.93
C GLN A 57 2.11 8.43 7.51
N LEU A 58 2.78 7.57 6.74
CA LEU A 58 2.31 7.19 5.42
C LEU A 58 1.02 6.37 5.50
N ALA A 59 0.97 5.42 6.44
CA ALA A 59 -0.18 4.54 6.66
C ALA A 59 -1.44 5.31 7.08
N SER A 60 -1.29 6.44 7.79
CA SER A 60 -2.42 7.31 8.13
C SER A 60 -3.00 8.04 6.92
N ARG A 61 -2.28 8.11 5.79
CA ARG A 61 -2.70 8.79 4.55
C ARG A 61 -3.23 7.82 3.50
N ALA A 62 -2.65 6.62 3.41
CA ALA A 62 -3.02 5.62 2.42
C ALA A 62 -2.77 4.19 2.94
N PRO A 63 -3.61 3.20 2.59
CA PRO A 63 -3.28 1.80 2.83
C PRO A 63 -1.99 1.42 2.10
N ILE A 64 -1.11 0.72 2.81
CA ILE A 64 0.18 0.27 2.29
C ILE A 64 0.18 -1.26 2.19
N TYR A 65 0.41 -1.78 0.99
CA TYR A 65 0.59 -3.20 0.72
C TYR A 65 2.09 -3.49 0.55
N GLY A 66 2.67 -4.23 1.49
CA GLY A 66 4.06 -4.66 1.42
C GLY A 66 4.20 -5.94 0.61
N VAL A 67 5.08 -5.93 -0.38
CA VAL A 67 5.43 -7.10 -1.20
C VAL A 67 6.92 -7.37 -1.02
N TYR A 68 7.23 -8.42 -0.26
CA TYR A 68 8.58 -8.80 0.11
C TYR A 68 9.06 -9.99 -0.71
N ILE A 69 10.04 -9.75 -1.58
CA ILE A 69 10.56 -10.73 -2.53
C ILE A 69 11.84 -11.35 -1.98
N LEU A 70 11.86 -12.67 -1.91
CA LEU A 70 13.00 -13.50 -1.50
C LEU A 70 13.67 -12.97 -0.22
N PRO A 71 12.93 -12.85 0.90
CA PRO A 71 13.57 -12.49 2.16
C PRO A 71 14.59 -13.57 2.52
N GLY A 72 15.83 -13.18 2.85
CA GLY A 72 16.91 -14.11 3.20
C GLY A 72 16.71 -14.84 4.54
N GLY A 73 15.68 -14.47 5.30
CA GLY A 73 15.30 -15.03 6.59
C GLY A 73 13.90 -14.57 7.03
N PRO A 74 13.52 -14.78 8.30
CA PRO A 74 12.28 -14.25 8.85
C PRO A 74 12.14 -12.74 8.61
N LEU A 75 10.95 -12.31 8.20
CA LEU A 75 10.68 -10.90 7.95
C LEU A 75 10.41 -10.18 9.27
N GLU A 76 11.45 -9.61 9.86
CA GLU A 76 11.41 -8.87 11.12
C GLU A 76 11.79 -7.41 10.86
N LEU A 77 10.83 -6.61 10.42
CA LEU A 77 11.02 -5.18 10.18
C LEU A 77 10.17 -4.37 11.15
N PRO A 78 10.70 -3.27 11.73
CA PRO A 78 10.05 -2.55 12.82
C PRO A 78 8.77 -1.80 12.42
N TYR A 79 8.43 -1.79 11.12
CA TYR A 79 7.31 -1.06 10.57
C TYR A 79 6.23 -1.96 9.95
N LEU A 80 6.36 -3.28 10.05
CA LEU A 80 5.42 -4.23 9.43
C LEU A 80 3.98 -4.05 9.94
N GLU A 81 3.81 -3.75 11.23
CA GLU A 81 2.49 -3.53 11.84
C GLU A 81 1.75 -2.31 11.30
N SER A 82 2.49 -1.34 10.72
CA SER A 82 1.90 -0.17 10.07
C SER A 82 1.36 -0.48 8.66
N LEU A 83 1.65 -1.67 8.11
CA LEU A 83 1.20 -2.06 6.78
C LEU A 83 -0.21 -2.64 6.84
N HIS A 84 -1.02 -2.32 5.82
CA HIS A 84 -2.37 -2.85 5.71
C HIS A 84 -2.37 -4.35 5.41
N ARG A 85 -1.45 -4.79 4.54
CA ARG A 85 -1.27 -6.20 4.20
C ARG A 85 0.16 -6.49 3.78
N ILE A 86 0.62 -7.69 4.06
CA ILE A 86 1.97 -8.16 3.78
C ILE A 86 1.88 -9.42 2.90
N HIS A 87 2.55 -9.40 1.77
CA HIS A 87 2.70 -10.53 0.86
C HIS A 87 4.18 -10.90 0.77
N VAL A 88 4.49 -12.17 1.02
CA VAL A 88 5.85 -12.71 0.88
C VAL A 88 5.93 -13.59 -0.36
N ILE A 89 6.94 -13.31 -1.20
CA ILE A 89 7.23 -14.05 -2.42
C ILE A 89 8.57 -14.77 -2.21
N ASP A 90 8.52 -16.00 -1.71
CA ASP A 90 9.68 -16.89 -1.50
C ASP A 90 10.24 -17.50 -2.81
N ALA A 91 11.28 -18.33 -2.69
CA ALA A 91 11.92 -18.99 -3.84
C ALA A 91 11.00 -20.01 -4.53
N GLU A 92 10.14 -20.70 -3.78
CA GLU A 92 9.20 -21.69 -4.30
C GLU A 92 8.12 -21.03 -5.19
N ALA A 93 7.72 -19.82 -4.80
CA ALA A 93 6.82 -18.92 -5.53
C ALA A 93 7.32 -18.59 -6.94
N ILE A 94 8.63 -18.47 -7.08
CA ILE A 94 9.30 -18.00 -8.31
C ILE A 94 9.75 -19.17 -9.19
N SER A 95 10.18 -20.28 -8.60
CA SER A 95 10.81 -21.41 -9.31
C SER A 95 9.91 -22.12 -10.33
N HIS A 96 8.58 -22.01 -10.20
CA HIS A 96 7.62 -22.76 -11.02
C HIS A 96 7.02 -21.97 -12.21
N GLY A 97 7.56 -20.80 -12.58
CA GLY A 97 6.92 -19.94 -13.60
C GLY A 97 5.58 -19.31 -13.14
N ARG A 98 5.22 -19.49 -11.86
CA ARG A 98 3.97 -19.02 -11.24
C ARG A 98 3.98 -17.53 -10.86
N ARG A 99 5.00 -16.77 -11.26
CA ARG A 99 5.16 -15.34 -10.93
C ARG A 99 3.93 -14.52 -11.35
N ALA A 100 3.45 -14.72 -12.57
CA ALA A 100 2.27 -14.02 -13.08
C ALA A 100 0.98 -14.42 -12.36
N HIS A 101 0.88 -15.67 -11.88
CA HIS A 101 -0.26 -16.15 -11.11
C HIS A 101 -0.28 -15.52 -9.71
N LYS A 102 0.85 -15.53 -9.00
CA LYS A 102 0.98 -14.88 -7.68
C LYS A 102 0.76 -13.36 -7.75
N ALA A 103 1.26 -12.70 -8.79
CA ALA A 103 1.00 -11.28 -9.01
C ALA A 103 -0.49 -10.99 -9.19
N ARG A 104 -1.22 -11.83 -9.93
CA ARG A 104 -2.68 -11.70 -10.08
C ARG A 104 -3.42 -11.92 -8.77
N GLN A 105 -3.04 -12.94 -7.99
CA GLN A 105 -3.64 -13.17 -6.67
C GLN A 105 -3.49 -11.97 -5.73
N ILE A 106 -2.33 -11.30 -5.72
CA ILE A 106 -2.13 -10.08 -4.92
C ILE A 106 -3.08 -8.96 -5.38
N ILE A 107 -3.27 -8.78 -6.69
CA ILE A 107 -4.17 -7.78 -7.24
C ILE A 107 -5.62 -8.10 -6.88
N ASP A 108 -6.03 -9.36 -7.03
CA ASP A 108 -7.38 -9.83 -6.72
C ASP A 108 -7.71 -9.62 -5.23
N ASP A 109 -6.79 -9.98 -4.32
CA ASP A 109 -6.91 -9.76 -2.88
C ASP A 109 -7.09 -8.26 -2.53
N VAL A 110 -6.30 -7.39 -3.17
CA VAL A 110 -6.39 -5.94 -2.97
C VAL A 110 -7.72 -5.41 -3.48
N GLN A 111 -8.17 -5.88 -4.64
CA GLN A 111 -9.41 -5.42 -5.24
C GLN A 111 -10.62 -5.80 -4.39
N LEU A 112 -10.66 -7.02 -3.84
CA LEU A 112 -11.69 -7.45 -2.89
C LEU A 112 -11.71 -6.57 -1.63
N ASP A 113 -10.54 -6.22 -1.07
CA ASP A 113 -10.45 -5.32 0.09
C ASP A 113 -10.96 -3.90 -0.24
N LEU A 114 -10.62 -3.38 -1.43
CA LEU A 114 -11.11 -2.07 -1.88
C LEU A 114 -12.62 -2.06 -2.09
N GLU A 115 -13.18 -3.11 -2.67
CA GLU A 115 -14.62 -3.30 -2.88
C GLU A 115 -15.37 -3.43 -1.55
N ALA A 116 -14.84 -4.16 -0.58
CA ALA A 116 -15.40 -4.23 0.77
C ALA A 116 -15.45 -2.84 1.43
N ARG A 117 -14.41 -2.02 1.26
CA ARG A 117 -14.32 -0.66 1.82
C ARG A 117 -15.26 0.35 1.15
N SER A 118 -15.48 0.25 -0.16
CA SER A 118 -16.45 1.10 -0.86
C SER A 118 -17.89 0.72 -0.47
N SER A 119 -18.16 -0.57 -0.34
CA SER A 119 -19.46 -1.12 0.09
C SER A 119 -19.83 -0.72 1.51
N GLY A 120 -18.87 -0.80 2.45
CA GLY A 120 -19.07 -0.40 3.85
C GLY A 120 -19.27 1.11 4.07
N ARG A 121 -18.85 1.95 3.12
CA ARG A 121 -19.00 3.42 3.20
C ARG A 121 -20.39 3.89 2.71
N SER A 122 -21.16 3.03 2.04
CA SER A 122 -22.46 3.37 1.43
C SER A 122 -23.63 3.44 2.43
N THR A 123 -23.49 2.91 3.65
CA THR A 123 -24.62 2.76 4.61
C THR A 123 -24.83 3.93 5.59
N THR A 124 -23.98 4.97 5.60
CA THR A 124 -24.09 6.06 6.60
C THR A 124 -24.57 7.41 6.05
N ARG A 125 -24.79 7.55 4.73
CA ARG A 125 -25.25 8.81 4.12
C ARG A 125 -26.71 8.75 3.70
N GLY A 126 -27.62 8.63 4.67
CA GLY A 126 -29.04 8.61 4.33
C GLY A 126 -30.00 8.53 5.49
N ARG A 127 -29.82 9.30 6.58
CA ARG A 127 -30.89 9.43 7.57
C ARG A 127 -30.79 10.59 8.57
N ILE A 128 -30.75 11.83 8.12
CA ILE A 128 -31.34 12.93 8.93
C ILE A 128 -32.00 13.95 8.00
N ALA A 129 -33.21 13.62 7.54
CA ALA A 129 -34.14 14.59 6.99
C ALA A 129 -35.37 14.65 7.91
N GLY A 130 -35.57 15.83 8.50
CA GLY A 130 -36.87 16.36 8.89
C GLY A 130 -37.48 15.85 10.20
N ARG A 131 -37.52 16.73 11.21
CA ARG A 131 -38.79 17.16 11.84
C ARG A 131 -38.59 18.41 12.72
N ARG A 132 -39.11 19.56 12.26
CA ARG A 132 -39.78 20.56 13.11
C ARG A 132 -41.29 20.29 13.01
N PRO A 133 -42.06 20.54 14.06
CA PRO A 133 -42.56 21.90 14.33
C PRO A 133 -42.06 22.45 15.67
#